data_AF-A0A1R1QG16-F1
#
_entry.id   AF-A0A1R1QG16-F1
#
_cell.length_a   1.000
_cell.length_b   1.000
_cell.length_c   1.000
_cell.angle_alpha   90.00
_cell.angle_beta   90.00
_cell.angle_gamma   90.00
#
_symmetry.space_group_name_H-M   'P 1'
#
loop_
_entity.id
_entity.type
_entity.pdbx_description
1 polymer ?
#
loop_
_entity_poly.entity_id
_entity_poly.type
_entity_poly.pdbx_seq_one_letter_code
_entity_poly.pdbx_strand_id
1 'polypeptide(L)'
;MGKIRVKLTVLLVLAAVLAGGYYFLKNGNMQDASTALSQTVSSGEKDYTIHQYKITKIDGTEYHGMADNGTKIIFDAKKLDQDLSDIKEGDKVKAYFSNSNRIDGLIKVVKVTN
;
A
#
# COMPACT_ATOMS: atom_id res chain seq x y z
N MET A 1 33.68 -37.63 -18.22
CA MET A 1 33.28 -37.25 -16.84
C MET A 1 33.42 -35.75 -16.52
N GLY A 2 34.06 -34.91 -17.36
CA GLY A 2 34.29 -33.49 -17.05
C GLY A 2 33.06 -32.57 -17.15
N LYS A 3 32.17 -32.78 -18.12
CA LYS A 3 31.03 -31.87 -18.38
C LYS A 3 29.98 -31.86 -17.27
N ILE A 4 29.70 -33.01 -16.65
CA ILE A 4 28.79 -33.10 -15.50
C ILE A 4 29.39 -32.39 -14.28
N ARG A 5 30.70 -32.58 -14.04
CA ARG A 5 31.40 -31.93 -12.92
C ARG A 5 31.38 -30.40 -13.07
N VAL A 6 31.61 -29.89 -14.29
CA VAL A 6 31.53 -28.44 -14.57
C VAL A 6 30.11 -27.90 -14.36
N LYS A 7 29.07 -28.59 -14.84
CA LYS A 7 27.67 -28.19 -14.58
C LYS A 7 27.33 -28.19 -13.10
N LEU A 8 27.82 -29.18 -12.35
CA LEU A 8 27.62 -29.28 -10.91
C LEU A 8 28.34 -28.15 -10.16
N THR A 9 29.56 -27.79 -10.58
CA THR A 9 30.30 -26.65 -10.03
C THR A 9 29.59 -25.33 -10.32
N VAL A 10 29.12 -25.11 -11.55
CA VAL A 10 28.36 -23.90 -11.92
C VAL A 10 27.07 -23.80 -11.11
N LEU A 11 26.36 -24.92 -10.93
CA LEU A 11 25.13 -24.97 -10.14
C LEU A 11 25.38 -24.62 -8.66
N LEU A 12 26.46 -25.15 -8.08
CA LEU A 12 26.84 -24.86 -6.69
C LEU A 12 27.25 -23.39 -6.50
N VAL A 13 27.98 -22.81 -7.46
CA VAL A 13 28.33 -21.39 -7.44
C VAL A 13 27.08 -20.52 -7.53
N LEU A 14 26.15 -20.85 -8.43
CA LEU A 14 24.89 -20.10 -8.57
C LEU A 14 24.04 -20.19 -7.29
N ALA A 15 23.96 -21.36 -6.67
CA ALA A 15 23.26 -21.56 -5.41
C ALA A 15 23.87 -20.74 -4.27
N ALA A 16 25.20 -20.65 -4.20
CA ALA A 16 25.91 -19.84 -3.21
C ALA A 16 25.65 -18.33 -3.40
N VAL A 17 25.61 -17.86 -4.65
CA VAL A 17 25.29 -16.45 -4.97
C VAL A 17 23.85 -16.13 -4.57
N LEU A 18 22.90 -17.01 -4.86
CA LEU A 18 21.50 -16.83 -4.48
C LEU A 18 21.31 -16.85 -2.96
N ALA A 19 21.98 -17.76 -2.25
CA ALA A 19 21.94 -17.84 -0.79
C ALA A 19 22.58 -16.59 -0.15
N GLY A 20 23.72 -16.14 -0.66
CA GLY A 20 24.39 -14.93 -0.21
C GLY A 20 23.56 -13.66 -0.47
N GLY A 21 22.95 -13.55 -1.65
CA GLY A 21 22.03 -12.46 -1.97
C GLY A 21 20.79 -12.45 -1.08
N TYR A 22 20.20 -13.62 -0.81
CA TYR A 22 19.08 -13.75 0.13
C TYR A 22 19.47 -13.33 1.55
N TYR A 23 20.64 -13.75 2.02
CA TYR A 23 21.14 -13.37 3.34
C TYR A 23 21.41 -11.85 3.43
N PHE A 24 21.96 -11.26 2.36
CA PHE A 24 22.18 -9.82 2.27
C PHE A 24 20.86 -9.03 2.28
N LEU A 25 19.83 -9.50 1.58
CA LEU A 25 18.49 -8.87 1.61
C LEU A 25 17.81 -9.01 2.97
N LYS A 26 17.99 -10.14 3.66
CA LYS A 26 17.39 -10.40 4.97
C LYS A 26 18.10 -9.67 6.11
N ASN A 27 19.42 -9.48 6.00
CA ASN A 27 20.26 -8.94 7.07
C ASN A 27 20.72 -7.50 6.81
N GLY A 28 20.59 -7.02 5.58
CA GLY A 28 20.50 -5.60 5.30
C GLY A 28 19.24 -5.11 5.98
N ASN A 29 19.38 -4.12 6.87
CA ASN A 29 18.29 -3.26 7.24
C ASN A 29 17.71 -2.73 5.93
N MET A 30 16.68 -3.39 5.40
CA MET A 30 15.62 -2.67 4.76
C MET A 30 15.15 -1.74 5.86
N GLN A 31 15.72 -0.52 5.87
CA GLN A 31 14.92 0.62 6.26
C GLN A 31 13.66 0.42 5.44
N ASP A 32 12.62 -0.05 6.13
CA ASP A 32 11.25 0.14 5.68
C ASP A 32 11.27 1.55 5.12
N ALA A 33 11.17 1.66 3.80
CA ALA A 33 11.00 2.96 3.20
C ALA A 33 9.84 3.54 3.99
N SER A 34 10.13 4.60 4.75
CA SER A 34 9.15 5.23 5.61
C SER A 34 8.10 5.83 4.69
N THR A 35 7.18 4.98 4.22
CA THR A 35 5.90 5.36 3.68
C THR A 35 5.10 5.77 4.89
N ALA A 36 5.37 7.01 5.31
CA ALA A 36 4.59 7.71 6.29
C ALA A 36 3.10 7.44 6.06
N LEU A 37 2.40 7.16 7.15
CA LEU A 37 0.93 7.08 7.29
C LEU A 37 0.27 5.76 6.90
N SER A 38 0.73 4.63 7.46
CA SER A 38 -0.14 3.48 7.70
C SER A 38 -0.19 3.21 9.20
N GLN A 39 -1.17 3.79 9.90
CA GLN A 39 -1.50 3.35 11.25
C GLN A 39 -2.46 2.17 11.13
N THR A 40 -1.95 0.96 11.33
CA THR A 40 -2.79 -0.22 11.58
C THR A 40 -3.41 -0.04 12.96
N VAL A 41 -4.62 0.49 13.02
CA VAL A 41 -5.37 0.60 14.28
C VAL A 41 -6.07 -0.73 14.51
N SER A 42 -5.45 -1.59 15.32
CA SER A 42 -6.10 -2.81 15.83
C SER A 42 -7.08 -2.40 16.93
N SER A 43 -8.33 -2.13 16.54
CA SER A 43 -9.43 -1.96 17.47
C SER A 43 -10.54 -2.93 17.06
N GLY A 44 -10.63 -4.05 17.79
CA GLY A 44 -11.84 -4.86 17.92
C GLY A 44 -12.24 -5.74 16.74
N GLU A 45 -12.47 -5.21 15.54
CA GLU A 45 -13.12 -5.96 14.46
C GLU A 45 -12.69 -5.42 13.08
N LYS A 46 -12.01 -6.30 12.32
CA LYS A 46 -11.53 -6.18 10.93
C LYS A 46 -10.22 -5.40 10.73
N ASP A 47 -9.25 -6.07 10.10
CA ASP A 47 -7.95 -5.50 9.74
C ASP A 47 -8.12 -4.50 8.59
N TYR A 48 -7.78 -3.24 8.83
CA TYR A 48 -7.80 -2.19 7.81
C TYR A 48 -6.45 -1.49 7.68
N THR A 49 -6.09 -1.11 6.46
CA THR A 49 -5.01 -0.15 6.20
C THR A 49 -5.62 1.23 6.00
N ILE A 50 -5.08 2.24 6.70
CA ILE A 50 -5.61 3.61 6.66
C ILE A 50 -4.56 4.52 6.02
N HIS A 51 -4.98 5.29 5.02
CA HIS A 51 -4.15 6.30 4.37
C HIS A 51 -4.83 7.68 4.40
N GLN A 52 -4.02 8.74 4.45
CA GLN A 52 -4.53 10.11 4.41
C GLN A 52 -4.29 10.76 3.05
N TYR A 53 -5.31 11.43 2.53
CA TYR A 53 -5.24 12.15 1.26
C TYR A 53 -5.87 13.53 1.41
N LYS A 54 -5.34 14.52 0.69
CA LYS A 54 -6.03 15.78 0.45
C LYS A 54 -6.83 15.66 -0.84
N ILE A 55 -8.13 15.97 -0.80
CA ILE A 55 -8.96 16.01 -2.01
C ILE A 55 -8.50 17.18 -2.87
N THR A 56 -8.11 16.89 -4.11
CA THR A 56 -7.58 17.86 -5.06
C THR A 56 -8.60 18.28 -6.11
N LYS A 57 -9.57 17.42 -6.42
CA LYS A 57 -10.60 17.66 -7.43
C LYS A 57 -11.84 16.81 -7.16
N ILE A 58 -13.03 17.34 -7.46
CA ILE A 58 -14.29 16.58 -7.46
C ILE A 58 -14.99 16.76 -8.81
N ASP A 59 -15.17 15.65 -9.53
CA ASP A 59 -15.84 15.59 -10.83
C ASP A 59 -17.14 14.78 -10.72
N GLY A 60 -18.23 15.45 -10.35
CA GLY A 60 -19.51 14.78 -10.12
C GLY A 60 -19.46 13.87 -8.89
N THR A 61 -19.45 12.56 -9.09
CA THR A 61 -19.28 11.57 -8.00
C THR A 61 -17.86 11.02 -7.89
N GLU A 62 -16.95 11.43 -8.77
CA GLU A 62 -15.55 11.01 -8.74
C GLU A 62 -14.70 11.99 -7.93
N TYR A 63 -13.99 11.47 -6.94
CA TYR A 63 -13.12 12.21 -6.04
C TYR A 63 -11.67 11.88 -6.34
N HIS A 64 -10.87 12.92 -6.51
CA HIS A 64 -9.42 12.82 -6.73
C HIS A 64 -8.71 13.33 -5.49
N GLY A 65 -7.73 12.59 -5.00
CA GLY A 65 -6.91 12.99 -3.87
C GLY A 65 -5.44 12.71 -4.06
N MET A 66 -4.61 13.41 -3.28
CA MET A 66 -3.17 13.26 -3.27
C MET A 66 -2.65 13.27 -1.84
N ALA A 67 -1.79 12.31 -1.52
CA ALA A 67 -1.08 12.23 -0.25
C ALA A 67 0.16 13.13 -0.30
N ASP A 68 0.72 13.46 0.87
CA ASP A 68 1.89 14.34 0.99
C ASP A 68 3.14 13.77 0.28
N ASN A 69 3.23 12.44 0.15
CA ASN A 69 4.30 11.76 -0.59
C ASN A 69 4.07 11.71 -2.12
N GLY A 70 3.00 12.34 -2.61
CA GLY A 70 2.63 12.40 -4.02
C GLY A 70 1.79 11.23 -4.54
N THR A 71 1.47 10.24 -3.70
CA THR A 71 0.58 9.13 -4.07
C THR A 71 -0.82 9.66 -4.36
N LYS A 72 -1.42 9.26 -5.49
CA LYS A 72 -2.77 9.68 -5.89
C LYS A 72 -3.80 8.61 -5.56
N ILE A 73 -5.02 9.04 -5.28
CA ILE A 73 -6.20 8.20 -5.15
C ILE A 73 -7.33 8.76 -6.01
N ILE A 74 -8.09 7.87 -6.64
CA ILE A 74 -9.32 8.21 -7.36
C ILE A 74 -10.37 7.21 -6.89
N PHE A 75 -11.55 7.71 -6.49
CA PHE A 75 -12.66 6.86 -6.08
C PHE A 75 -14.00 7.48 -6.43
N ASP A 76 -15.00 6.63 -6.68
CA ASP A 76 -16.37 7.05 -6.97
C ASP A 76 -17.22 6.90 -5.71
N ALA A 77 -17.85 8.00 -5.27
CA ALA A 77 -18.73 8.01 -4.11
C ALA A 77 -19.89 7.02 -4.26
N LYS A 78 -20.36 6.74 -5.49
CA LYS A 78 -21.44 5.76 -5.73
C LYS A 78 -21.08 4.33 -5.37
N LYS A 79 -19.79 4.02 -5.30
CA LYS A 79 -19.28 2.68 -4.93
C LYS A 79 -19.11 2.53 -3.42
N LEU A 80 -19.30 3.61 -2.67
CA LEU A 80 -19.21 3.61 -1.22
C LEU A 80 -20.61 3.71 -0.64
N ASP A 81 -20.93 2.88 0.35
CA ASP A 81 -22.21 2.92 1.07
C ASP A 81 -22.17 4.01 2.16
N GLN A 82 -21.81 5.23 1.75
CA GLN A 82 -21.71 6.41 2.63
C GLN A 82 -21.94 7.70 1.85
N ASP A 83 -22.60 8.65 2.50
CA ASP A 83 -22.73 10.01 1.97
C ASP A 83 -21.40 10.77 2.11
N LEU A 84 -20.98 11.41 1.00
CA LEU A 84 -19.74 12.16 0.88
C LEU A 84 -19.96 13.63 0.53
N SER A 85 -21.20 14.11 0.58
CA SER A 85 -21.59 15.47 0.22
C SER A 85 -20.87 16.56 1.04
N ASP A 86 -20.44 16.22 2.27
CA ASP A 86 -19.73 17.13 3.17
C ASP A 86 -18.23 17.27 2.87
N ILE A 87 -17.69 16.43 1.99
CA ILE A 87 -16.29 16.46 1.56
C ILE A 87 -16.14 17.36 0.35
N LYS A 88 -15.24 18.34 0.44
CA LYS A 88 -14.96 19.34 -0.59
C LYS A 88 -13.50 19.30 -1.03
N GLU A 89 -13.23 19.92 -2.18
CA GLU A 89 -11.86 20.17 -2.60
C GLU A 89 -11.06 20.91 -1.52
N GLY A 90 -9.84 20.45 -1.26
CA GLY A 90 -8.98 20.96 -0.20
C GLY A 90 -9.09 20.20 1.11
N ASP A 91 -10.16 19.44 1.36
CA ASP A 91 -10.33 18.68 2.60
C ASP A 91 -9.34 17.53 2.70
N LYS A 92 -8.92 17.23 3.93
CA LYS A 92 -8.16 16.01 4.24
C LYS A 92 -9.12 14.89 4.63
N VAL A 93 -8.86 13.69 4.13
CA VAL A 93 -9.68 12.51 4.38
C VAL A 93 -8.80 11.32 4.78
N LYS A 94 -9.35 10.45 5.63
CA LYS A 94 -8.81 9.12 5.93
C LYS A 94 -9.55 8.09 5.08
N ALA A 95 -8.81 7.41 4.23
CA ALA A 95 -9.27 6.32 3.37
C ALA A 95 -8.93 4.98 4.03
N TYR A 96 -9.94 4.14 4.26
CA TYR A 96 -9.81 2.83 4.88
C TYR A 96 -9.88 1.77 3.79
N PHE A 97 -8.87 0.90 3.76
CA PHE A 97 -8.75 -0.20 2.82
C PHE A 97 -8.87 -1.52 3.57
N SER A 98 -9.64 -2.45 3.02
CA SER A 98 -9.77 -3.79 3.57
C SER A 98 -8.46 -4.59 3.41
N ASN A 99 -7.97 -5.21 4.49
CA ASN A 99 -6.83 -6.13 4.41
C ASN A 99 -7.29 -7.58 4.13
N SER A 100 -8.55 -7.91 4.39
CA SER A 100 -9.02 -9.31 4.33
C SER A 100 -9.18 -9.82 2.90
N ASN A 101 -9.43 -8.93 1.93
CA ASN A 101 -9.52 -9.28 0.52
C ASN A 101 -9.07 -8.09 -0.33
N ARG A 102 -8.00 -8.25 -1.12
CA ARG A 102 -7.53 -7.26 -2.11
C ARG A 102 -8.60 -6.81 -3.13
N ILE A 103 -9.72 -7.53 -3.18
CA ILE A 103 -10.84 -7.29 -4.10
C ILE A 103 -11.72 -6.13 -3.64
N ASP A 104 -11.91 -5.94 -2.32
CA ASP A 104 -12.85 -4.94 -1.79
C ASP A 104 -12.27 -3.52 -1.79
N GLY A 105 -10.94 -3.38 -1.86
CA GLY A 105 -10.28 -2.09 -2.03
C GLY A 105 -10.64 -1.06 -0.96
N LEU A 106 -11.00 0.15 -1.39
CA LEU A 106 -11.43 1.25 -0.53
C LEU A 106 -12.86 1.00 -0.03
N ILE A 107 -13.04 0.96 1.29
CA ILE A 107 -14.32 0.62 1.92
C ILE A 107 -14.98 1.77 2.66
N LYS A 108 -14.19 2.78 3.07
CA LYS A 108 -14.68 3.91 3.86
C LYS A 108 -13.79 5.13 3.66
N VAL A 109 -14.39 6.30 3.63
CA VAL A 109 -13.69 7.58 3.61
C VAL A 109 -14.27 8.48 4.71
N VAL A 110 -13.40 9.04 5.55
CA VAL A 110 -13.81 9.91 6.67
C VAL A 110 -13.07 11.23 6.57
N LYS A 111 -13.79 12.35 6.57
CA LYS A 111 -13.20 13.69 6.64
C LYS A 111 -12.45 13.86 7.96
N VAL A 112 -11.25 14.43 7.89
CA VAL A 112 -10.46 14.79 9.07
C VAL A 112 -10.93 16.16 9.53
N THR A 113 -11.76 16.18 10.58
CA THR A 113 -12.12 17.40 11.28
C THR A 113 -10.94 17.83 12.15
N ASN A 114 -10.53 19.08 12.02
CA ASN A 114 -9.50 19.70 12.86
C ASN A 114 -10.17 20.57 13.91
#